data_AF-A0A7X8WVL8-F1
#
_entry.id   AF-A0A7X8WVL8-F1
#
_cell.length_a   1.000
_cell.length_b   1.000
_cell.length_c   1.000
_cell.angle_alpha   90.00
_cell.angle_beta   90.00
_cell.angle_gamma   90.00
#
_symmetry.space_group_name_H-M   'P 1'
#
loop_
_entity.id
_entity.type
_entity.pdbx_description
1 polymer ?
#
loop_
_entity_poly.entity_id
_entity_poly.type
_entity_poly.pdbx_seq_one_letter_code
_entity_poly.pdbx_strand_id
1 'polypeptide(L)'
;KTKNSISLFGLEMQGGQLSAQHTYDWDTFEDRVLGEKYASIIELFSTGRDYGNTFLYNILNLLREAENDSINLARLAYLLARREPEKNASPDIKDKYAKFSRNLYQWALNKEDRRQFITALLIYIYSRREEKEESKNG
;
A
#
# COMPACT_ATOMS: atom_id res chain seq x y z
N LYS A 1 0.90 29.88 13.64
CA LYS A 1 1.45 28.65 13.04
C LYS A 1 0.33 27.98 12.26
N THR A 2 0.29 28.18 10.95
CA THR A 2 -0.66 27.52 10.06
C THR A 2 -0.34 26.03 10.04
N LYS A 3 -1.31 25.18 10.38
CA LYS A 3 -1.16 23.72 10.34
C LYS A 3 -1.17 23.27 8.88
N ASN A 4 0.01 23.11 8.28
CA ASN A 4 0.18 22.59 6.93
C ASN A 4 0.21 21.06 6.94
N SER A 5 -0.84 20.44 7.49
CA SER A 5 -0.90 18.99 7.62
C SER A 5 -2.30 18.47 7.31
N ILE A 6 -2.37 17.35 6.61
CA ILE A 6 -3.59 16.61 6.34
C ILE A 6 -3.65 15.37 7.23
N SER A 7 -4.81 15.12 7.84
CA SER A 7 -5.09 13.88 8.59
C SER A 7 -6.16 13.09 7.83
N LEU A 8 -5.85 11.84 7.50
CA LEU A 8 -6.71 10.94 6.74
C LEU A 8 -7.33 9.89 7.67
N PHE A 9 -8.51 9.40 7.30
CA PHE A 9 -9.22 8.26 7.93
C PHE A 9 -9.65 8.43 9.40
N GLY A 10 -9.44 9.61 10.00
CA GLY A 10 -9.89 9.92 11.35
C GLY A 10 -8.94 9.37 12.44
N LEU A 11 -9.51 9.09 13.61
CA LEU A 11 -8.78 8.56 14.76
C LEU A 11 -8.91 7.04 14.82
N GLU A 12 -7.78 6.36 15.01
CA GLU A 12 -7.72 4.91 15.14
C GLU A 12 -7.29 4.51 16.55
N MET A 13 -7.81 3.38 17.04
CA MET A 13 -7.44 2.82 18.33
C MET A 13 -6.11 2.07 18.20
N GLN A 14 -5.05 2.57 18.83
CA GLN A 14 -3.74 1.92 18.86
C GLN A 14 -3.27 1.83 20.31
N GLY A 15 -2.97 0.62 20.80
CA GLY A 15 -2.50 0.41 22.17
C GLY A 15 -3.46 0.90 23.26
N GLY A 16 -4.77 0.96 22.98
CA GLY A 16 -5.79 1.48 23.91
C GLY A 16 -5.97 3.00 23.89
N GLN A 17 -5.33 3.72 22.97
CA GLN A 17 -5.47 5.17 22.81
C GLN A 17 -5.92 5.54 21.39
N LEU A 18 -6.79 6.55 21.28
CA LEU A 18 -7.17 7.16 20.00
C LEU A 18 -6.03 8.01 19.45
N SER A 19 -5.66 7.77 18.20
CA SER A 19 -4.50 8.41 17.56
C SER A 19 -4.72 8.61 16.06
N ALA A 20 -4.26 9.73 15.51
CA ALA A 20 -4.35 10.05 14.09
C ALA A 20 -3.14 9.46 13.34
N GLN A 21 -3.25 8.20 12.94
CA GLN A 21 -2.14 7.43 12.34
C GLN A 21 -1.70 7.93 10.96
N HIS A 22 -2.60 8.57 10.22
CA HIS A 22 -2.37 8.96 8.83
C HIS A 22 -2.32 10.49 8.68
N THR A 23 -1.44 11.11 9.47
CA THR A 23 -1.17 12.55 9.40
C THR A 23 0.18 12.83 8.72
N TYR A 24 0.18 13.76 7.76
CA TYR A 24 1.35 14.15 6.97
C TYR A 24 1.34 15.66 6.71
N ASP A 25 2.49 16.28 6.48
CA ASP A 25 2.52 17.55 5.77
C ASP A 25 2.13 17.36 4.29
N TRP A 26 1.75 18.46 3.63
CA TRP A 26 1.27 18.43 2.24
C TRP A 26 2.30 17.86 1.27
N ASP A 27 3.55 18.32 1.35
CA ASP A 27 4.62 17.87 0.46
C ASP A 27 4.87 16.36 0.60
N THR A 28 4.91 15.85 1.84
CA THR A 28 5.05 14.42 2.10
C THR A 28 3.86 13.62 1.57
N PHE A 29 2.64 14.13 1.74
CA PHE A 29 1.46 13.45 1.21
C PHE A 29 1.47 13.40 -0.32
N GLU A 30 1.72 14.54 -0.97
CA GLU A 30 1.72 14.64 -2.43
C GLU A 30 2.87 13.85 -3.05
N ASP A 31 4.11 14.04 -2.60
CA ASP A 31 5.27 13.44 -3.25
C ASP A 31 5.46 11.98 -2.83
N ARG A 32 5.35 11.67 -1.53
CA ARG A 32 5.70 10.34 -1.00
C ARG A 32 4.53 9.40 -0.99
N VAL A 33 3.36 9.84 -0.52
CA VAL A 33 2.18 8.97 -0.47
C VAL A 33 1.58 8.80 -1.86
N LEU A 34 1.28 9.89 -2.56
CA LEU A 34 0.61 9.83 -3.86
C LEU A 34 1.60 9.62 -5.02
N GLY A 35 2.61 10.48 -5.14
CA GLY A 35 3.53 10.51 -6.29
C GLY A 35 4.46 9.29 -6.38
N GLU A 36 4.82 8.70 -5.25
CA GLU A 36 5.72 7.54 -5.19
C GLU A 36 4.94 6.24 -4.90
N LYS A 37 4.33 6.14 -3.72
CA LYS A 37 3.82 4.85 -3.21
C LYS A 37 2.51 4.44 -3.88
N TYR A 38 1.55 5.35 -3.99
CA TYR A 38 0.30 5.12 -4.71
C TYR A 38 0.57 4.90 -6.21
N ALA A 39 1.41 5.72 -6.82
CA ALA A 39 1.81 5.54 -8.23
C ALA A 39 2.40 4.14 -8.51
N SER A 40 3.23 3.60 -7.60
CA SER A 40 3.76 2.23 -7.69
C SER A 40 2.65 1.16 -7.68
N ILE A 41 1.60 1.36 -6.87
CA ILE A 41 0.42 0.48 -6.85
C ILE A 41 -0.31 0.57 -8.20
N ILE A 42 -0.58 1.77 -8.71
CA ILE A 42 -1.24 1.97 -10.01
C ILE A 42 -0.43 1.33 -11.14
N GLU A 43 0.88 1.54 -11.17
CA GLU A 43 1.78 0.97 -12.18
C GLU A 43 1.69 -0.57 -12.19
N LEU A 44 1.68 -1.22 -11.03
CA LEU A 44 1.52 -2.67 -10.93
C LEU A 44 0.19 -3.15 -11.55
N PHE A 45 -0.92 -2.51 -11.20
CA PHE A 45 -2.25 -2.93 -11.66
C PHE A 45 -2.58 -2.48 -13.09
N SER A 46 -1.83 -1.53 -13.66
CA SER A 46 -1.93 -1.14 -15.08
C SER A 46 -1.54 -2.26 -16.04
N THR A 47 -0.86 -3.30 -15.55
CA THR A 47 -0.44 -4.46 -16.36
C THR A 47 -1.60 -5.32 -16.86
N GLY A 48 -2.83 -5.10 -16.37
CA GLY A 48 -4.00 -5.93 -16.69
C GLY A 48 -3.97 -7.32 -16.04
N ARG A 49 -2.91 -7.64 -15.28
CA ARG A 49 -2.85 -8.88 -14.49
C ARG A 49 -3.74 -8.74 -13.27
N ASP A 50 -4.61 -9.72 -13.06
CA ASP A 50 -5.41 -9.79 -11.83
C ASP A 50 -4.56 -10.35 -10.68
N TYR A 51 -4.17 -9.48 -9.76
CA TYR A 51 -3.51 -9.87 -8.52
C TYR A 51 -4.51 -10.26 -7.42
N GLY A 52 -5.80 -10.01 -7.63
CA GLY A 52 -6.89 -10.25 -6.70
C GLY A 52 -6.92 -9.26 -5.52
N ASN A 53 -8.12 -8.89 -5.08
CA ASN A 53 -8.30 -8.01 -3.92
C ASN A 53 -7.62 -8.55 -2.66
N THR A 54 -7.64 -9.87 -2.47
CA THR A 54 -7.01 -10.55 -1.32
C THR A 54 -5.51 -10.26 -1.21
N PHE A 55 -4.81 -10.03 -2.32
CA PHE A 55 -3.37 -9.74 -2.28
C PHE A 55 -3.08 -8.41 -1.57
N LEU A 56 -3.84 -7.35 -1.88
CA LEU A 56 -3.65 -6.04 -1.26
C LEU A 56 -4.01 -6.06 0.23
N TYR A 57 -5.10 -6.73 0.60
CA TYR A 57 -5.47 -6.89 2.00
C TYR A 57 -4.42 -7.70 2.79
N ASN A 58 -3.82 -8.73 2.19
CA ASN A 58 -2.75 -9.48 2.83
C ASN A 58 -1.51 -8.62 3.05
N ILE A 59 -1.11 -7.79 2.07
CA ILE A 59 -0.02 -6.84 2.25
C ILE A 59 -0.34 -5.85 3.37
N LEU A 60 -1.53 -5.23 3.32
CA LEU A 60 -1.98 -4.26 4.32
C LEU A 60 -1.91 -4.83 5.75
N ASN A 61 -2.41 -6.05 5.94
CA ASN A 61 -2.40 -6.72 7.24
C ASN A 61 -0.97 -6.97 7.72
N LEU A 62 -0.09 -7.51 6.86
CA LEU A 62 1.30 -7.77 7.22
C LEU A 62 2.07 -6.49 7.58
N LEU A 63 1.80 -5.37 6.89
CA LEU A 63 2.44 -4.09 7.21
C LEU A 63 1.97 -3.53 8.56
N ARG A 64 0.68 -3.65 8.87
CA ARG A 64 0.14 -3.26 10.19
C ARG A 64 0.73 -4.12 11.31
N GLU A 65 0.75 -5.43 11.13
CA GLU A 65 1.31 -6.35 12.13
C GLU A 65 2.83 -6.19 12.30
N ALA A 66 3.55 -5.77 11.26
CA ALA A 66 4.97 -5.46 11.31
C ALA A 66 5.33 -4.25 12.21
N GLU A 67 4.36 -3.44 12.63
CA GLU A 67 4.57 -2.43 13.67
C GLU A 67 4.85 -3.05 15.05
N ASN A 68 4.25 -4.21 15.31
CA ASN A 68 4.34 -4.91 16.59
C ASN A 68 5.32 -6.09 16.55
N ASP A 69 5.38 -6.82 15.43
CA ASP A 69 6.21 -8.02 15.28
C ASP A 69 6.89 -8.08 13.91
N SER A 70 8.22 -7.97 13.94
CA SER A 70 9.09 -8.01 12.76
C SER A 70 9.02 -9.31 11.95
N ILE A 71 8.50 -10.42 12.52
CA ILE A 71 8.28 -11.66 11.76
C ILE A 71 7.38 -11.43 10.53
N ASN A 72 6.50 -10.44 10.60
CA ASN A 72 5.59 -10.10 9.51
C ASN A 72 6.31 -9.51 8.30
N LEU A 73 7.52 -8.96 8.47
CA LEU A 73 8.37 -8.57 7.35
C LEU A 73 8.89 -9.79 6.59
N ALA A 74 9.25 -10.87 7.29
CA ALA A 74 9.64 -12.13 6.64
C ALA A 74 8.44 -12.77 5.92
N ARG A 75 7.25 -12.75 6.53
CA ARG A 75 6.01 -13.21 5.90
C ARG A 75 5.65 -12.38 4.67
N LEU A 76 5.90 -11.07 4.70
CA LEU A 76 5.74 -10.19 3.53
C LEU A 76 6.70 -10.57 2.41
N ALA A 77 7.99 -10.77 2.70
CA ALA A 77 8.95 -11.22 1.70
C ALA A 77 8.51 -12.54 1.05
N TYR A 78 8.04 -13.49 1.84
CA TYR A 78 7.52 -14.76 1.34
C TYR A 78 6.27 -14.59 0.48
N LEU A 79 5.31 -13.75 0.89
CA LEU A 79 4.11 -13.43 0.12
C LEU A 79 4.47 -12.86 -1.26
N LEU A 80 5.44 -11.95 -1.30
CA LEU A 80 5.92 -11.35 -2.54
C LEU A 80 6.61 -12.38 -3.44
N ALA A 81 7.56 -13.16 -2.92
CA ALA A 81 8.23 -14.19 -3.71
C ALA A 81 7.24 -15.20 -4.33
N ARG A 82 6.20 -15.60 -3.59
CA ARG A 82 5.18 -16.53 -4.07
C ARG A 82 4.28 -15.94 -5.17
N ARG A 83 4.20 -14.61 -5.29
CA ARG A 83 3.34 -13.91 -6.25
C ARG A 83 4.10 -13.39 -7.48
N GLU A 84 5.37 -13.73 -7.60
CA GLU A 84 6.16 -13.45 -8.78
C GLU A 84 5.48 -13.94 -10.07
N PRO A 85 5.60 -13.20 -11.19
CA PRO A 85 5.11 -13.64 -12.48
C PRO A 85 5.79 -14.93 -12.94
N GLU A 86 5.04 -15.76 -13.65
CA GLU A 86 5.55 -16.99 -14.24
C GLU A 86 6.65 -16.71 -15.28
N LYS A 87 7.47 -17.72 -15.58
CA LYS A 87 8.59 -17.60 -16.54
C LYS A 87 8.14 -17.21 -17.94
N ASN A 88 6.92 -17.52 -18.35
CA ASN A 88 6.32 -17.16 -19.63
C ASN A 88 5.62 -15.78 -19.62
N ALA A 89 5.52 -15.09 -18.48
CA ALA A 89 4.94 -13.75 -18.42
C ALA A 89 5.77 -12.75 -19.23
N SER A 90 5.11 -11.71 -19.73
CA SER A 90 5.75 -10.67 -20.54
C SER A 90 6.85 -9.95 -19.74
N PRO A 91 7.89 -9.42 -20.41
CA PRO A 91 8.93 -8.63 -19.75
C PRO A 91 8.36 -7.45 -18.94
N ASP A 92 7.37 -6.73 -19.48
CA ASP A 92 6.72 -5.60 -18.80
C ASP A 92 6.09 -6.00 -17.45
N ILE A 93 5.37 -7.12 -17.39
CA ILE A 93 4.77 -7.63 -16.15
C ILE A 93 5.85 -7.99 -15.13
N LYS A 94 6.93 -8.63 -15.58
CA LYS A 94 8.06 -9.01 -14.71
C LYS A 94 8.76 -7.80 -14.13
N ASP A 95 9.07 -6.81 -14.97
CA ASP A 95 9.80 -5.62 -14.56
C ASP A 95 8.98 -4.78 -13.59
N LYS A 96 7.71 -4.54 -13.89
CA LYS A 96 6.79 -3.81 -12.99
C LYS A 96 6.60 -4.54 -11.66
N TYR A 97 6.42 -5.86 -11.67
CA TYR A 97 6.31 -6.64 -10.44
C TYR A 97 7.59 -6.60 -9.61
N ALA A 98 8.75 -6.82 -10.24
CA ALA A 98 10.04 -6.81 -9.57
C ALA A 98 10.34 -5.44 -8.94
N LYS A 99 10.06 -4.35 -9.67
CA LYS A 99 10.17 -2.98 -9.17
C LYS A 99 9.24 -2.75 -7.97
N PHE A 100 7.96 -3.11 -8.11
CA PHE A 100 6.98 -2.98 -7.03
C PHE A 100 7.40 -3.77 -5.78
N SER A 101 7.72 -5.05 -5.92
CA SER A 101 8.10 -5.96 -4.84
C SER A 101 9.33 -5.45 -4.08
N ARG A 102 10.37 -5.03 -4.83
CA ARG A 102 11.59 -4.46 -4.24
C ARG A 102 11.30 -3.18 -3.47
N ASN A 103 10.56 -2.25 -4.05
CA ASN A 103 10.25 -0.96 -3.42
C ASN A 103 9.38 -1.16 -2.17
N LEU A 104 8.33 -1.97 -2.27
CA LEU A 104 7.47 -2.31 -1.14
C LEU A 104 8.27 -2.91 0.01
N TYR A 105 9.14 -3.89 -0.26
CA TYR A 105 9.92 -4.49 0.81
C TYR A 105 10.86 -3.48 1.48
N GLN A 106 11.51 -2.60 0.71
CA GLN A 106 12.34 -1.52 1.27
C GLN A 106 11.53 -0.56 2.15
N TRP A 107 10.37 -0.12 1.67
CA TRP A 107 9.47 0.76 2.44
C TRP A 107 8.95 0.07 3.70
N ALA A 108 8.69 -1.24 3.67
CA ALA A 108 8.22 -1.98 4.83
C ALA A 108 9.23 -2.01 5.99
N LEU A 109 10.53 -1.89 5.70
CA LEU A 109 11.59 -1.87 6.72
C LEU A 109 11.64 -0.54 7.49
N ASN A 110 11.27 0.58 6.84
CA ASN A 110 11.24 1.90 7.46
C ASN A 110 9.84 2.19 8.03
N LYS A 111 9.76 2.64 9.30
CA LYS A 111 8.47 2.88 9.96
C LYS A 111 7.62 3.94 9.24
N GLU A 112 8.24 5.02 8.80
CA GLU A 112 7.53 6.14 8.16
C GLU A 112 7.12 5.78 6.73
N ASP A 113 8.01 5.18 5.94
CA ASP A 113 7.66 4.72 4.60
C ASP A 113 6.56 3.63 4.64
N ARG A 114 6.62 2.73 5.63
CA ARG A 114 5.58 1.72 5.85
C ARG A 114 4.23 2.36 6.12
N ARG A 115 4.18 3.37 7.02
CA ARG A 115 2.96 4.12 7.33
C ARG A 115 2.40 4.83 6.10
N GLN A 116 3.26 5.48 5.33
CA GLN A 116 2.90 6.12 4.05
C GLN A 116 2.37 5.10 3.03
N PHE A 117 2.96 3.91 2.95
CA PHE A 117 2.51 2.87 2.02
C PHE A 117 1.17 2.26 2.45
N ILE A 118 0.95 2.09 3.76
CA ILE A 118 -0.36 1.72 4.31
C ILE A 118 -1.43 2.75 3.89
N THR A 119 -1.13 4.06 4.00
CA THR A 119 -2.05 5.11 3.53
C THR A 119 -2.33 4.97 2.04
N ALA A 120 -1.31 4.79 1.20
CA ALA A 120 -1.49 4.61 -0.24
C ALA A 120 -2.35 3.39 -0.58
N LEU A 121 -2.16 2.26 0.11
CA LEU A 121 -3.00 1.07 -0.03
C LEU A 121 -4.45 1.34 0.35
N LEU A 122 -4.71 2.04 1.46
CA LEU A 122 -6.06 2.36 1.91
C LEU A 122 -6.78 3.24 0.87
N ILE A 123 -6.13 4.30 0.37
CA ILE A 123 -6.69 5.15 -0.68
C ILE A 123 -7.08 4.29 -1.90
N TYR A 124 -6.18 3.42 -2.34
CA TYR A 124 -6.41 2.58 -3.51
C TYR A 124 -7.54 1.55 -3.33
N ILE A 125 -7.60 0.93 -2.15
CA ILE A 125 -8.64 -0.04 -1.83
C ILE A 125 -10.01 0.63 -1.79
N TYR A 126 -10.10 1.82 -1.20
CA TYR A 126 -11.35 2.56 -1.11
C TYR A 126 -11.80 3.10 -2.47
N SER A 127 -10.90 3.65 -3.29
CA SER A 127 -11.25 4.13 -4.63
C SER A 127 -11.84 3.01 -5.51
N ARG A 128 -11.27 1.81 -5.43
CA ARG A 128 -11.79 0.63 -6.16
C ARG A 128 -13.11 0.09 -5.62
N ARG A 129 -13.45 0.37 -4.36
CA ARG A 129 -14.72 -0.03 -3.79
C ARG A 129 -15.85 0.86 -4.31
N GLU A 130 -15.61 2.16 -4.36
CA GLU A 130 -16.55 3.15 -4.91
C GLU A 130 -16.86 2.83 -6.38
N GLU A 131 -15.84 2.60 -7.22
CA GLU A 131 -16.03 2.20 -8.63
C GLU A 131 -16.94 0.96 -8.79
N LYS A 132 -16.79 -0.04 -7.91
CA LYS A 132 -17.60 -1.27 -7.95
C LYS A 132 -19.04 -1.03 -7.51
N GLU A 133 -19.29 -0.13 -6.56
CA GLU A 133 -20.63 0.22 -6.11
C GLU A 133 -21.36 1.05 -7.17
N GLU A 134 -20.67 2.00 -7.82
CA GLU A 134 -21.20 2.78 -8.95
C GLU A 134 -21.54 1.91 -10.17
N SER A 135 -20.64 0.99 -10.56
CA SER A 135 -20.86 0.08 -11.69
C SER A 135 -22.04 -0.91 -11.53
N LYS A 136 -22.51 -1.12 -10.30
CA LYS A 136 -23.68 -1.99 -10.01
C LYS A 136 -25.01 -1.22 -10.02
N ASN A 137 -24.93 0.10 -9.94
CA ASN A 137 -26.09 0.99 -9.83
C ASN A 137 -26.39 1.75 -11.14
N GLY A 138 -25.60 1.54 -12.20
CA GLY A 138 -25.83 2.06 -13.55
C GLY A 138 -26.13 0.96 -14.55
#